data_AF-A0A8J5BHR6-F1
#
_entry.id   AF-A0A8J5BHR6-F1
#
_cell.length_a   1.000
_cell.length_b   1.000
_cell.length_c   1.000
_cell.angle_alpha   90.00
_cell.angle_beta   90.00
_cell.angle_gamma   90.00
#
_symmetry.space_group_name_H-M   'P 1'
#
loop_
_entity.id
_entity.type
_entity.pdbx_description
1 polymer ?
#
loop_
_entity_poly.entity_id
_entity_poly.type
_entity_poly.pdbx_seq_one_letter_code
_entity_poly.pdbx_strand_id
1 'polypeptide(L)'
;MSNRSITLLQRVDNATEQLNSKFTDIVNSAKVSSKDKSALAMETYLVEESTSAMVRSLEDLLFVTRSLKEAWILGQIRPVVNKPEDGGEGQLADELLDKIEDTSDVEEQS
;
A
#
# COMPACT_ATOMS: atom_id res chain seq x y z
N MET A 1 7.27 6.38 -12.12
CA MET A 1 6.52 5.38 -11.33
C MET A 1 7.51 4.60 -10.48
N SER A 2 7.17 4.31 -9.21
CA SER A 2 8.07 3.57 -8.31
C SER A 2 8.22 2.11 -8.78
N ASN A 3 9.41 1.51 -8.69
CA ASN A 3 9.60 0.08 -9.01
C ASN A 3 8.58 -0.81 -8.29
N ARG A 4 8.21 -0.45 -7.05
CA ARG A 4 7.19 -1.14 -6.26
C ARG A 4 5.80 -1.11 -6.93
N SER A 5 5.39 0.02 -7.51
CA SER A 5 4.10 0.10 -8.19
C SER A 5 4.06 -0.75 -9.45
N ILE A 6 5.18 -0.84 -10.18
CA ILE A 6 5.30 -1.68 -11.38
C ILE A 6 5.18 -3.16 -10.99
N THR A 7 5.88 -3.61 -9.94
CA THR A 7 5.79 -5.00 -9.46
C THR A 7 4.39 -5.38 -8.97
N LEU A 8 3.69 -4.47 -8.28
CA LEU A 8 2.32 -4.72 -7.82
C LEU A 8 1.34 -4.82 -8.99
N LEU A 9 1.47 -3.96 -10.00
CA LEU A 9 0.68 -4.04 -11.24
C LEU A 9 0.91 -5.37 -11.96
N GLN A 10 2.16 -5.76 -12.16
CA GLN A 10 2.50 -7.04 -12.80
C GLN A 10 1.91 -8.25 -12.04
N ARG A 11 1.88 -8.22 -10.71
CA ARG A 11 1.24 -9.29 -9.92
C ARG A 11 -0.27 -9.33 -10.12
N VAL A 12 -0.93 -8.17 -10.19
CA VAL A 12 -2.38 -8.11 -10.50
C VAL A 12 -2.65 -8.68 -11.88
N ASP A 13 -1.89 -8.27 -12.88
CA ASP A 13 -2.07 -8.73 -14.27
C ASP A 13 -1.88 -10.25 -14.34
N ASN A 14 -0.77 -10.77 -13.79
CA ASN A 14 -0.50 -12.20 -13.77
C ASN A 14 -1.57 -13.01 -13.00
N ALA A 15 -2.01 -12.52 -11.85
CA ALA A 15 -3.01 -13.22 -11.04
C ALA A 15 -4.38 -13.25 -11.73
N THR A 16 -4.78 -12.17 -12.40
CA THR A 16 -6.05 -12.12 -13.15
C THR A 16 -6.01 -12.97 -14.41
N GLU A 17 -4.89 -12.98 -15.14
CA GLU A 17 -4.69 -13.86 -16.31
C GLU A 17 -4.72 -15.33 -15.90
N GLN A 18 -4.00 -15.71 -14.84
CA GLN A 18 -4.00 -17.09 -14.33
C GLN A 18 -5.40 -17.52 -13.87
N LEU A 19 -6.14 -16.64 -13.19
CA LEU A 19 -7.49 -16.95 -12.74
C LEU A 19 -8.43 -17.24 -13.91
N ASN A 20 -8.37 -16.42 -14.97
CA ASN A 20 -9.19 -16.61 -16.16
C ASN A 20 -8.78 -17.87 -16.96
N SER A 21 -7.48 -18.11 -17.08
CA SER A 21 -6.94 -19.31 -17.72
C SER A 21 -7.39 -20.58 -16.99
N LYS A 22 -7.23 -20.65 -15.67
CA LYS A 22 -7.61 -21.83 -14.89
C LYS A 22 -9.12 -22.06 -14.85
N PHE A 23 -9.91 -21.00 -14.81
CA PHE A 23 -11.37 -21.13 -14.95
C PHE A 23 -11.75 -21.72 -16.33
N THR A 24 -11.09 -21.26 -17.39
CA THR A 24 -11.29 -21.79 -18.75
C THR A 24 -10.88 -23.27 -18.83
N ASP A 25 -9.78 -23.67 -18.18
CA ASP A 25 -9.34 -25.06 -18.11
C ASP A 25 -10.42 -25.95 -17.46
N ILE A 26 -11.03 -25.52 -16.35
CA ILE A 26 -12.13 -26.25 -15.69
C ILE A 26 -13.34 -26.37 -16.61
N VAL A 27 -13.75 -25.29 -17.26
CA VAL A 27 -14.88 -25.30 -18.21
C VAL A 27 -14.61 -26.25 -19.39
N ASN A 28 -13.38 -26.30 -19.88
CA ASN A 28 -13.01 -27.22 -20.95
C ASN A 28 -12.96 -28.67 -20.48
N SER A 29 -12.45 -28.93 -19.27
CA SER A 29 -12.47 -30.26 -18.67
C SER A 29 -13.91 -30.76 -18.45
N ALA A 30 -14.85 -29.88 -18.08
CA ALA A 30 -16.24 -30.25 -17.87
C ALA A 30 -17.02 -30.59 -19.16
N LYS A 31 -16.55 -30.13 -20.32
CA LYS A 31 -17.16 -30.48 -21.62
C LYS A 31 -16.80 -31.89 -22.08
N VAL A 32 -15.70 -32.45 -21.58
CA VAL A 32 -15.25 -33.79 -21.93
C VAL A 32 -15.93 -34.75 -20.95
N SER A 33 -16.91 -35.51 -21.44
CA SER A 33 -17.52 -36.61 -20.66
C SER A 33 -16.92 -37.92 -21.13
N SER A 34 -15.81 -38.31 -20.52
CA SER A 34 -15.16 -39.57 -20.86
C SER A 34 -15.83 -40.76 -20.17
N LYS A 35 -16.06 -41.85 -20.91
CA LYS A 35 -16.62 -43.10 -20.36
C LYS A 35 -15.56 -43.99 -19.71
N ASP A 36 -14.29 -43.67 -19.91
CA ASP A 36 -13.16 -44.41 -19.35
C ASP A 36 -12.84 -43.94 -17.92
N LYS A 37 -12.61 -44.90 -17.00
CA LYS A 37 -12.35 -44.62 -15.58
C LYS A 37 -11.00 -43.92 -15.38
N SER A 38 -9.99 -44.23 -16.19
CA SER A 38 -8.67 -43.59 -16.08
C SER A 38 -8.75 -42.14 -16.55
N ALA A 39 -9.48 -41.88 -17.64
CA ALA A 39 -9.75 -40.53 -18.11
C ALA A 39 -10.53 -39.69 -17.08
N LEU A 40 -11.57 -40.25 -16.47
CA LEU A 40 -12.36 -39.56 -15.44
C LEU A 40 -11.53 -39.21 -14.18
N ALA A 41 -10.64 -40.11 -13.75
CA ALA A 41 -9.74 -39.86 -12.64
C ALA A 41 -8.76 -38.71 -12.96
N MET A 42 -8.24 -38.67 -14.18
CA MET A 42 -7.38 -37.58 -14.65
C MET A 42 -8.13 -36.25 -14.74
N GLU A 43 -9.36 -36.23 -15.25
CA GLU A 43 -10.21 -35.04 -15.30
C GLU A 43 -10.49 -34.48 -13.90
N THR A 44 -10.83 -35.36 -12.94
CA THR A 44 -11.06 -34.96 -11.55
C THR A 44 -9.81 -34.30 -10.96
N TYR A 45 -8.64 -34.89 -11.18
CA TYR A 45 -7.37 -34.32 -10.75
C TYR A 45 -7.09 -32.94 -11.38
N LEU A 46 -7.35 -32.77 -12.68
CA LEU A 46 -7.14 -31.50 -13.37
C LEU A 46 -8.06 -30.39 -12.85
N VAL A 47 -9.30 -30.73 -12.51
CA VAL A 47 -10.25 -29.78 -11.90
C VAL A 47 -9.78 -29.37 -10.50
N GLU A 48 -9.33 -30.31 -9.68
CA GLU A 48 -8.79 -30.03 -8.35
C GLU A 48 -7.54 -29.15 -8.42
N GLU A 49 -6.60 -29.46 -9.31
CA GLU A 49 -5.37 -28.69 -9.50
C GLU A 49 -5.67 -27.28 -10.01
N SER A 50 -6.56 -27.15 -11.01
CA SER A 50 -6.95 -25.83 -11.53
C SER A 50 -7.63 -24.98 -10.45
N THR A 51 -8.45 -25.60 -9.59
CA THR A 51 -9.10 -24.92 -8.46
C THR A 51 -8.06 -24.46 -7.42
N SER A 52 -7.09 -25.32 -7.08
CA SER A 52 -5.98 -25.02 -6.17
C SER A 52 -5.10 -23.86 -6.68
N ALA A 53 -4.85 -23.80 -7.99
CA ALA A 53 -4.14 -22.71 -8.65
C ALA A 53 -4.94 -21.39 -8.65
N MET A 54 -6.26 -21.45 -8.83
CA MET A 54 -7.13 -20.26 -8.71
C MET A 54 -7.09 -19.68 -7.30
N VAL A 55 -7.16 -20.52 -6.26
CA VAL A 55 -7.07 -20.06 -4.86
C VAL A 55 -5.75 -19.31 -4.61
N ARG A 56 -4.62 -19.87 -5.07
CA ARG A 56 -3.31 -19.18 -4.97
C ARG A 56 -3.29 -17.84 -5.69
N SER A 57 -3.90 -17.75 -6.87
CA SER A 57 -3.99 -16.49 -7.63
C SER A 57 -4.79 -15.42 -6.86
N LEU A 58 -5.88 -15.83 -6.20
CA LEU A 58 -6.67 -14.95 -5.33
C LEU A 58 -5.91 -14.52 -4.07
N GLU A 59 -5.13 -15.42 -3.48
CA GLU A 59 -4.25 -15.09 -2.34
C GLU A 59 -3.19 -14.05 -2.73
N ASP A 60 -2.63 -14.13 -3.95
CA ASP A 60 -1.68 -13.11 -4.43
C ASP A 60 -2.36 -11.74 -4.64
N LEU A 61 -3.60 -11.72 -5.16
CA LEU A 61 -4.40 -10.50 -5.23
C LEU A 61 -4.68 -9.92 -3.83
N LEU A 62 -5.03 -10.77 -2.86
CA LEU A 62 -5.24 -10.33 -1.48
C LEU A 62 -3.95 -9.74 -0.89
N PHE A 63 -2.80 -10.37 -1.15
CA PHE A 63 -1.49 -9.85 -0.76
C PHE A 63 -1.22 -8.47 -1.36
N VAL A 64 -1.54 -8.24 -2.64
CA VAL A 64 -1.41 -6.92 -3.29
C VAL A 64 -2.29 -5.89 -2.57
N THR A 65 -3.56 -6.20 -2.30
CA THR A 65 -4.45 -5.25 -1.61
C THR A 65 -3.95 -4.90 -0.21
N ARG A 66 -3.43 -5.89 0.53
CA ARG A 66 -2.82 -5.68 1.84
C ARG A 66 -1.60 -4.76 1.73
N SER A 67 -0.70 -5.05 0.79
CA SER A 67 0.50 -4.25 0.54
C SER A 67 0.19 -2.80 0.19
N LEU A 68 -0.93 -2.56 -0.52
CA LEU A 68 -1.39 -1.23 -0.86
C LEU A 68 -1.97 -0.51 0.37
N LYS A 69 -2.83 -1.18 1.14
CA LYS A 69 -3.38 -0.64 2.39
C LYS A 69 -2.28 -0.28 3.40
N GLU A 70 -1.30 -1.17 3.57
CA GLU A 70 -0.15 -0.92 4.43
C GLU A 70 0.65 0.29 3.93
N ALA A 71 0.89 0.43 2.62
CA ALA A 71 1.56 1.60 2.06
C ALA A 71 0.77 2.90 2.30
N TRP A 72 -0.56 2.86 2.24
CA TRP A 72 -1.41 4.02 2.52
C TRP A 72 -1.41 4.41 4.00
N ILE A 73 -1.53 3.44 4.91
CA ILE A 73 -1.54 3.68 6.37
C ILE A 73 -0.17 4.15 6.85
N LEU A 74 0.90 3.47 6.43
CA LEU A 74 2.27 3.76 6.88
C LEU A 74 2.89 4.95 6.13
N GLY A 75 2.43 5.23 4.91
CA GLY A 75 2.92 6.35 4.09
C GLY A 75 2.37 7.73 4.51
N GLN A 76 1.39 7.78 5.42
CA GLN A 76 0.84 9.04 5.95
C GLN A 76 0.97 9.18 7.48
N ILE A 77 2.05 8.66 8.08
CA ILE A 77 2.50 9.27 9.35
C ILE A 77 3.01 10.67 8.97
N ARG A 78 2.10 11.64 8.88
CA ARG A 78 2.49 13.04 8.97
C ARG A 78 3.31 13.11 10.24
N PRO A 79 4.55 13.65 10.23
CA PRO A 79 5.15 14.01 11.50
C PRO A 79 4.08 14.81 12.23
N VAL A 80 3.74 14.40 13.44
CA VAL A 80 3.06 15.31 14.35
C VAL A 80 3.99 16.49 14.35
N VAL A 81 3.61 17.54 13.62
CA VAL A 81 4.18 18.86 13.83
C VAL A 81 3.64 19.15 15.22
N ASN A 82 4.37 18.66 16.22
CA ASN A 82 4.57 19.40 17.43
C ASN A 82 5.13 20.70 16.88
N LYS A 83 4.22 21.60 16.54
CA LYS A 83 4.52 23.01 16.53
C LYS A 83 5.21 23.14 17.87
N PRO A 84 6.52 23.49 17.91
CA PRO A 84 7.09 23.81 19.20
C PRO A 84 6.07 24.76 19.81
N GLU A 85 5.64 24.45 21.04
CA GLU A 85 5.09 25.49 21.87
C GLU A 85 6.21 26.53 21.89
N ASP A 86 6.13 27.43 20.92
CA ASP A 86 6.98 28.57 20.74
C ASP A 86 6.69 29.33 22.01
N GLY A 87 7.62 29.20 22.94
CA GLY A 87 7.69 30.00 24.13
C GLY A 87 7.78 31.43 23.67
N GLY A 88 6.61 32.03 23.42
CA GLY A 88 6.40 33.42 23.04
C GLY A 88 6.88 34.41 24.08
N GLU A 89 7.63 33.95 25.09
CA GLU A 89 8.31 34.79 26.06
C GLU A 89 9.71 35.18 25.58
N GLY A 90 10.38 34.39 24.74
CA GLY A 90 11.75 34.68 24.28
C GLY A 90 11.84 35.78 23.23
N GLN A 91 10.97 35.75 22.21
CA GLN A 91 10.99 36.75 21.12
C GLN A 91 10.42 38.11 21.56
N LEU A 92 9.41 38.11 22.45
CA LEU A 92 8.88 39.32 23.06
C LEU A 92 9.88 39.92 24.07
N ALA A 93 10.64 39.09 24.80
CA ALA A 93 11.69 39.58 25.69
C ALA A 93 12.83 40.25 24.90
N ASP A 94 13.29 39.67 23.78
CA ASP A 94 14.32 40.28 22.93
C ASP A 94 13.82 41.61 22.32
N GLU A 95 12.58 41.68 21.84
CA GLU A 95 12.02 42.92 21.29
C GLU A 95 11.79 44.02 22.35
N LEU A 96 11.49 43.63 23.59
CA LEU A 96 11.37 44.58 24.71
C LEU A 96 12.72 45.04 25.26
N LEU A 97 13.76 44.20 25.21
CA LEU A 97 15.12 44.57 25.58
C LEU A 97 15.71 45.59 24.60
N ASP A 98 15.53 45.37 23.30
CA ASP A 98 15.99 46.28 22.22
C ASP A 98 15.34 47.68 22.36
N LYS A 99 14.03 47.73 22.66
CA LYS A 99 13.31 49.00 22.92
C LYS A 99 13.75 49.73 24.20
N ILE A 100 14.19 49.01 25.23
CA ILE A 100 14.67 49.63 26.46
C ILE A 100 16.08 50.20 26.25
N GLU A 101 16.94 49.50 25.50
CA GLU A 101 18.29 49.96 25.13
C GLU A 101 18.22 51.27 24.33
N ASP A 102 17.31 51.34 23.34
CA ASP A 102 17.04 52.57 22.57
C ASP A 102 16.48 53.73 23.42
N THR A 103 15.83 53.45 24.55
CA THR A 103 15.24 54.48 25.42
C THR A 103 16.25 54.99 26.45
N SER A 104 17.17 54.15 26.94
CA SER A 104 18.25 54.57 27.84
C SER A 104 19.24 55.53 27.20
N ASP A 105 19.49 55.40 25.90
CA ASP A 105 20.41 56.29 25.17
C ASP A 105 19.84 57.71 24.95
N VAL A 106 18.52 57.90 25.12
CA VAL A 106 17.85 59.20 24.96
C VAL A 106 17.83 60.00 26.25
N GLU A 107 17.91 59.36 27.43
CA GLU A 107 17.90 60.05 28.73
C GLU A 107 19.28 60.55 29.18
N GLU A 108 20.39 60.08 28.61
CA GLU A 108 21.76 60.50 28.99
C GLU A 108 22.30 61.73 28.24
N GLN A 109 21.55 62.30 27.28
CA GLN A 109 21.96 63.50 26.53
C GLN A 109 21.16 64.78 26.82
N SER A 110 20.39 64.85 27.93
CA SER A 110 19.72 66.10 28.35
C SER A 110 20.28 66.73 29.61
#